data_AF-A0A2D7H7K8-F1
#
_entry.id   AF-A0A2D7H7K8-F1
#
_cell.length_a   1.000
_cell.length_b   1.000
_cell.length_c   1.000
_cell.angle_alpha   90.00
_cell.angle_beta   90.00
_cell.angle_gamma   90.00
#
_symmetry.space_group_name_H-M   'P 1'
#
loop_
_entity.id
_entity.type
_entity.pdbx_description
1 polymer ?
#
loop_
_entity_poly.entity_id
_entity_poly.type
_entity_poly.pdbx_seq_one_letter_code
_entity_poly.pdbx_strand_id
1 'polypeptide(L)'
;MSPLLSAFAGSDIAGAISPEDAVVQGLVEDPDRWELGTSLVDVPGAMRAKIYKPLGIGMLVGAAIGGIVAAFPLILSAMKSMHSASKQVGGDIKNDEMPIRLLYGAIGLGALMMIWIAYTSVDNLSLGRAAAMALLGTLWVWIAGVIVAECVGRTNWSPLSGMTLIAVTILILIAKGGVDNPETIVCSMLMGAAICLAISQASDMMLDLKSGYLVGAIPRRQQLAQFAGVWLGPVIVIGLMVVLNEQYEIGSDKLPAPQAQALADVTQGILDDNVPAYRYTAGAGLGLLLAVSGLGGIGVLIALGFYMPFAIALTYTIGNCLRIAADKLKGDKWSHEVGIPIAAGMIVGEALVGVGNAFWNVLFAAPETAETAMQQGAVVVQTISMGL
;
A
#
# COMPACT_ATOMS: atom_id res chain seq x y z
N MET A 1 2.76 -9.40 -5.53
CA MET A 1 1.88 -10.28 -4.72
C MET A 1 0.44 -9.84 -4.95
N SER A 2 -0.55 -10.75 -4.86
CA SER A 2 -1.97 -10.37 -5.05
C SER A 2 -2.39 -9.31 -4.01
N PRO A 3 -3.37 -8.44 -4.32
CA PRO A 3 -3.94 -7.49 -3.35
C PRO A 3 -4.45 -8.17 -2.07
N LEU A 4 -4.94 -9.41 -2.19
CA LEU A 4 -5.31 -10.27 -1.07
C LEU A 4 -4.12 -10.59 -0.16
N LEU A 5 -2.97 -10.98 -0.73
CA LEU A 5 -1.74 -11.14 0.06
C LEU A 5 -1.18 -9.82 0.59
N SER A 6 -1.39 -8.67 -0.05
CA SER A 6 -1.01 -7.39 0.58
C SER A 6 -1.93 -7.00 1.73
N ALA A 7 -3.18 -7.48 1.73
CA ALA A 7 -4.12 -7.34 2.84
C ALA A 7 -3.81 -8.31 4.00
N PHE A 8 -3.26 -9.50 3.70
CA PHE A 8 -2.86 -10.50 4.71
C PHE A 8 -1.39 -10.43 5.15
N ALA A 9 -0.45 -10.05 4.28
CA ALA A 9 0.99 -9.89 4.55
C ALA A 9 1.34 -8.51 5.15
N GLY A 10 0.33 -7.78 5.60
CA GLY A 10 0.46 -6.56 6.38
C GLY A 10 0.39 -6.79 7.88
N SER A 11 0.62 -7.99 8.41
CA SER A 11 0.85 -8.17 9.84
C SER A 11 2.24 -7.64 10.19
N ASP A 12 2.33 -6.48 10.85
CA ASP A 12 3.28 -6.42 11.95
C ASP A 12 2.84 -7.57 12.89
N ILE A 13 3.60 -8.67 12.78
CA ILE A 13 3.38 -9.99 13.39
C ILE A 13 2.90 -9.77 14.81
N ALA A 14 1.73 -10.32 15.14
CA ALA A 14 1.15 -10.46 16.48
C ALA A 14 1.86 -9.63 17.57
N GLY A 15 1.20 -8.59 18.08
CA GLY A 15 1.45 -8.17 19.46
C GLY A 15 1.54 -9.46 20.30
N ALA A 16 2.66 -9.65 20.99
CA ALA A 16 3.04 -10.92 21.58
C ALA A 16 1.90 -11.47 22.46
N ILE A 17 1.17 -12.48 21.97
CA ILE A 17 0.29 -13.28 22.81
C ILE A 17 1.12 -14.49 23.25
N SER A 18 1.68 -14.41 24.45
CA SER A 18 2.12 -15.60 25.20
C SER A 18 0.96 -16.02 26.10
N PRO A 19 0.60 -17.31 26.14
CA PRO A 19 -0.34 -17.82 27.13
C PRO A 19 0.36 -17.86 28.50
N GLU A 20 -0.40 -17.48 29.52
CA GLU A 20 -0.10 -17.59 30.95
C GLU A 20 0.91 -16.56 31.51
N ASP A 21 0.37 -15.68 32.37
CA ASP A 21 1.08 -14.91 33.39
C ASP A 21 2.22 -13.97 32.95
N ALA A 22 1.91 -12.93 32.17
CA ALA A 22 2.71 -11.71 32.18
C ALA A 22 1.86 -10.47 31.87
N VAL A 23 1.86 -9.53 32.82
CA VAL A 23 1.46 -8.13 32.61
C VAL A 23 2.13 -7.62 31.34
N VAL A 24 1.35 -7.13 30.39
CA VAL A 24 1.84 -6.46 29.18
C VAL A 24 2.51 -5.15 29.60
N GLN A 25 3.78 -5.23 30.01
CA GLN A 25 4.69 -4.08 29.97
C GLN A 25 5.15 -3.93 28.53
N GLY A 26 4.60 -2.92 27.84
CA GLY A 26 5.11 -2.52 26.52
C GLY A 26 4.13 -1.82 25.59
N LEU A 27 2.85 -1.69 25.92
CA LEU A 27 1.87 -1.02 25.03
C LEU A 27 1.08 0.12 25.71
N VAL A 28 1.47 0.51 26.92
CA VAL A 28 1.23 1.85 27.46
C VAL A 28 2.59 2.38 27.92
N GLU A 29 3.48 2.68 26.99
CA GLU A 29 4.67 3.47 27.31
C GLU A 29 4.28 4.95 27.26
N ASP A 30 4.00 5.47 28.45
CA ASP A 30 4.11 6.88 28.81
C ASP A 30 5.28 7.53 28.01
N PRO A 31 5.05 8.64 27.28
CA PRO A 31 6.05 9.24 26.39
C PRO A 31 7.41 9.55 27.05
N ASP A 32 7.42 9.61 28.39
CA ASP A 32 8.58 9.92 29.23
C ASP A 32 9.06 8.77 30.13
N ARG A 33 8.50 7.56 30.05
CA ARG A 33 9.01 6.39 30.80
C ARG A 33 9.86 5.49 29.93
N TRP A 34 11.12 5.89 29.81
CA TRP A 34 12.19 4.95 29.55
C TRP A 34 12.42 4.15 30.83
N GLU A 35 12.22 2.82 30.81
CA GLU A 35 12.91 2.00 31.79
C GLU A 35 14.41 2.30 31.66
N LEU A 36 15.05 2.64 32.78
CA LEU A 36 16.48 2.90 32.85
C LEU A 36 17.26 1.66 32.37
N GLY A 37 17.51 1.55 31.07
CA GLY A 37 18.37 0.49 30.51
C GLY A 37 18.04 -0.02 29.10
N THR A 38 16.86 0.21 28.53
CA THR A 38 16.52 -0.28 27.17
C THR A 38 16.73 0.82 26.14
N SER A 39 17.79 0.69 25.34
CA SER A 39 18.06 1.59 24.24
C SER A 39 17.13 1.26 23.07
N LEU A 40 16.74 2.26 22.27
CA LEU A 40 16.00 2.08 21.01
C LEU A 40 16.68 1.05 20.07
N VAL A 41 17.98 0.81 20.27
CA VAL A 41 18.84 -0.12 19.54
C VAL A 41 18.58 -1.59 19.90
N ASP A 42 17.96 -1.87 21.03
CA ASP A 42 17.76 -3.23 21.55
C ASP A 42 16.47 -3.88 21.03
N VAL A 43 15.61 -3.11 20.35
CA VAL A 43 14.32 -3.57 19.81
C VAL A 43 14.27 -3.33 18.28
N PRO A 44 14.64 -4.31 17.44
CA PRO A 44 14.71 -4.16 15.99
C PRO A 44 13.40 -3.68 15.34
N GLY A 45 12.25 -4.15 15.85
CA GLY A 45 10.92 -3.72 15.39
C GLY A 45 10.66 -2.23 15.61
N ALA A 46 11.03 -1.72 16.78
CA ALA A 46 10.88 -0.31 17.13
C ALA A 46 11.80 0.59 16.30
N MET A 47 13.04 0.17 16.04
CA MET A 47 13.94 0.88 15.11
C MET A 47 13.34 0.98 13.72
N ARG A 48 12.76 -0.12 13.21
CA ARG A 48 12.11 -0.11 11.90
C ARG A 48 10.94 0.85 11.88
N ALA A 49 10.01 0.74 12.83
CA ALA A 49 8.80 1.55 12.86
C ALA A 49 9.10 3.05 13.02
N LYS A 50 10.02 3.41 13.92
CA LYS A 50 10.32 4.81 14.25
C LYS A 50 11.36 5.42 13.30
N ILE A 51 12.38 4.68 12.86
CA ILE A 51 13.53 5.22 12.10
C ILE A 51 13.47 4.82 10.63
N TYR A 52 13.57 3.52 10.34
CA TYR A 52 13.79 3.05 8.97
C TYR A 52 12.58 3.22 8.06
N LYS A 53 11.36 2.98 8.57
CA LYS A 53 10.13 3.09 7.79
C LYS A 53 9.88 4.54 7.34
N PRO A 54 9.91 5.58 8.21
CA PRO A 54 9.80 6.97 7.77
C PRO A 54 10.92 7.39 6.81
N LEU A 55 12.17 6.98 7.07
CA LEU A 55 13.30 7.25 6.17
C LEU A 55 13.09 6.60 4.80
N GLY A 56 12.70 5.33 4.77
CA GLY A 56 12.42 4.55 3.57
C GLY A 56 11.26 5.14 2.76
N ILE A 57 10.18 5.57 3.42
CA ILE A 57 9.08 6.30 2.76
C ILE A 57 9.60 7.58 2.10
N GLY A 58 10.43 8.36 2.80
CA GLY A 58 11.09 9.53 2.24
C GLY A 58 11.93 9.17 1.00
N MET A 59 12.75 8.12 1.10
CA MET A 59 13.57 7.64 -0.01
C MET A 59 12.74 7.19 -1.21
N LEU A 60 11.58 6.56 -1.00
CA LEU A 60 10.67 6.18 -2.10
C LEU A 60 10.18 7.41 -2.86
N VAL A 61 9.77 8.46 -2.15
CA VAL A 61 9.34 9.72 -2.75
C VAL A 61 10.46 10.34 -3.58
N GLY A 62 11.64 10.50 -2.99
CA GLY A 62 12.79 11.10 -3.67
C GLY A 62 13.27 10.28 -4.86
N ALA A 63 13.34 8.96 -4.71
CA ALA A 63 13.84 8.05 -5.74
C ALA A 63 12.90 7.95 -6.94
N ALA A 64 11.59 7.86 -6.72
CA ALA A 64 10.64 7.73 -7.82
C ALA A 64 10.46 9.05 -8.59
N ILE A 65 10.41 10.20 -7.89
CA ILE A 65 10.38 11.51 -8.56
C ILE A 65 11.67 11.71 -9.36
N GLY A 66 12.83 11.45 -8.75
CA GLY A 66 14.12 11.53 -9.44
C GLY A 66 14.22 10.58 -10.63
N GLY A 67 13.72 9.36 -10.49
CA GLY A 67 13.71 8.33 -11.53
C GLY A 67 12.94 8.77 -12.77
N ILE A 68 11.79 9.41 -12.56
CA ILE A 68 10.96 9.90 -13.66
C ILE A 68 11.53 11.13 -14.33
N VAL A 69 12.08 12.06 -13.54
CA VAL A 69 12.78 13.21 -14.10
C VAL A 69 13.95 12.73 -14.96
N ALA A 70 14.71 11.74 -14.50
CA ALA A 70 15.80 11.14 -15.26
C ALA A 70 15.29 10.38 -16.52
N ALA A 71 14.15 9.69 -16.43
CA ALA A 71 13.55 8.95 -17.54
C ALA A 71 12.74 9.84 -18.50
N PHE A 72 12.46 11.10 -18.15
CA PHE A 72 11.59 12.00 -18.89
C PHE A 72 11.99 12.18 -20.37
N PRO A 73 13.29 12.34 -20.73
CA PRO A 73 13.70 12.44 -22.13
C PRO A 73 13.38 11.17 -22.93
N LEU A 74 13.54 10.00 -22.32
CA LEU A 74 13.23 8.71 -22.94
C LEU A 74 11.72 8.55 -23.15
N ILE A 75 10.91 8.91 -22.14
CA ILE A 75 9.44 8.88 -22.23
C ILE A 75 8.97 9.77 -23.37
N LEU A 76 9.46 11.01 -23.45
CA LEU A 76 9.12 11.93 -24.54
C LEU A 76 9.53 11.40 -25.92
N SER A 77 10.70 10.78 -26.02
CA SER A 77 11.18 10.19 -27.27
C SER A 77 10.29 9.02 -27.72
N ALA A 78 9.94 8.13 -26.79
CA ALA A 78 9.04 7.01 -27.05
C ALA A 78 7.64 7.47 -27.51
N MET A 79 7.08 8.48 -26.84
CA MET A 79 5.79 9.07 -27.23
C MET A 79 5.84 9.71 -28.62
N LYS A 80 6.90 10.47 -28.92
CA LYS A 80 7.10 11.08 -30.25
C LYS A 80 7.23 10.01 -31.35
N SER A 81 7.98 8.95 -31.09
CA SER A 81 8.16 7.82 -32.01
C SER A 81 6.82 7.15 -32.32
N MET A 82 6.06 6.80 -31.28
CA MET A 82 4.73 6.19 -31.41
C MET A 82 3.75 7.08 -32.18
N HIS A 83 3.75 8.39 -31.90
CA HIS A 83 2.91 9.35 -32.61
C HIS A 83 3.32 9.52 -34.09
N SER A 84 4.62 9.46 -34.39
CA SER A 84 5.11 9.52 -35.78
C SER A 84 4.76 8.26 -36.58
N ALA A 85 4.84 7.08 -35.97
CA ALA A 85 4.42 5.81 -36.58
C ALA A 85 2.91 5.79 -36.86
N SER A 86 2.10 6.35 -35.95
CA SER A 86 0.66 6.53 -36.14
C SER A 86 0.31 7.45 -37.33
N LYS A 87 1.13 8.46 -37.63
CA LYS A 87 0.93 9.35 -38.80
C LYS A 87 1.31 8.74 -40.14
N GLN A 88 2.23 7.77 -40.17
CA GLN A 88 2.70 7.15 -41.42
C GLN A 88 1.73 6.11 -41.99
N VAL A 89 0.86 5.53 -41.16
CA VAL A 89 -0.19 4.62 -41.60
C VAL A 89 -1.45 5.45 -41.85
N GLY A 90 -1.67 5.87 -43.09
CA GLY A 90 -2.84 6.64 -43.55
C GLY A 90 -4.15 5.85 -43.56
N GLY A 91 -4.51 5.25 -42.43
CA GLY A 91 -5.73 4.49 -42.24
C GLY A 91 -6.34 4.82 -40.89
N ASP A 92 -7.65 4.64 -40.81
CA ASP A 92 -8.54 4.84 -39.67
C ASP A 92 -8.12 3.95 -38.47
N ILE A 93 -6.97 4.25 -37.84
CA ILE A 93 -6.57 3.64 -36.58
C ILE A 93 -7.64 4.10 -35.59
N LYS A 94 -8.62 3.22 -35.37
CA LYS A 94 -9.54 3.33 -34.25
C LYS A 94 -8.67 3.57 -33.03
N ASN A 95 -8.75 4.77 -32.47
CA ASN A 95 -8.05 5.10 -31.24
C ASN A 95 -8.43 4.04 -30.21
N ASP A 96 -7.53 3.12 -29.88
CA ASP A 96 -7.81 2.05 -28.93
C ASP A 96 -7.73 2.55 -27.47
N GLU A 97 -7.30 3.80 -27.28
CA GLU A 97 -7.19 4.53 -26.01
C GLU A 97 -8.31 5.54 -25.79
N MET A 98 -8.82 5.68 -24.56
CA MET A 98 -9.91 6.63 -24.25
C MET A 98 -9.57 8.08 -24.67
N PRO A 99 -10.55 8.87 -25.11
CA PRO A 99 -10.30 10.25 -25.53
C PRO A 99 -9.77 11.08 -24.36
N ILE A 100 -8.73 11.89 -24.58
CA ILE A 100 -8.08 12.69 -23.53
C ILE A 100 -9.04 13.66 -22.81
N ARG A 101 -10.11 14.09 -23.49
CA ARG A 101 -11.16 14.92 -22.88
C ARG A 101 -11.89 14.19 -21.75
N LEU A 102 -12.06 12.88 -21.85
CA LEU A 102 -12.65 12.05 -20.81
C LEU A 102 -11.72 11.98 -19.59
N LEU A 103 -10.40 11.92 -19.79
CA LEU A 103 -9.42 12.00 -18.70
C LEU A 103 -9.55 13.31 -17.92
N TYR A 104 -9.58 14.46 -18.60
CA TYR A 104 -9.77 15.75 -17.93
C TYR A 104 -11.12 15.83 -17.21
N GLY A 105 -12.18 15.30 -17.83
CA GLY A 105 -13.49 15.17 -17.18
C GLY A 105 -13.46 14.30 -15.93
N ALA A 106 -12.77 13.16 -15.96
CA ALA A 106 -12.63 12.25 -14.84
C ALA A 106 -11.80 12.85 -13.70
N ILE A 107 -10.73 13.59 -14.01
CA ILE A 107 -9.95 14.34 -13.01
C ILE A 107 -10.82 15.40 -12.35
N GLY A 108 -11.57 16.18 -13.15
CA GLY A 108 -12.49 17.19 -12.62
C GLY A 108 -13.58 16.60 -11.73
N LEU A 109 -14.23 15.50 -12.18
CA LEU A 109 -15.23 14.78 -11.40
C LEU A 109 -14.63 14.19 -10.12
N GLY A 110 -13.45 13.58 -10.21
CA GLY A 110 -12.74 13.04 -9.04
C GLY A 110 -12.41 14.11 -8.01
N ALA A 111 -11.92 15.27 -8.45
CA ALA A 111 -11.67 16.41 -7.56
C ALA A 111 -12.96 16.91 -6.90
N LEU A 112 -14.06 17.04 -7.65
CA LEU A 112 -15.37 17.42 -7.10
C LEU A 112 -15.89 16.39 -6.09
N MET A 113 -15.72 15.09 -6.36
CA MET A 113 -16.06 14.02 -5.42
C MET A 113 -15.21 14.09 -4.16
N MET A 114 -13.92 14.40 -4.27
CA MET A 114 -13.05 14.61 -3.10
C MET A 114 -13.48 15.82 -2.27
N ILE A 115 -13.89 16.93 -2.89
CA ILE A 115 -14.47 18.08 -2.18
C ILE A 115 -15.73 17.67 -1.45
N TRP A 116 -16.62 16.95 -2.14
CA TRP A 116 -17.88 16.49 -1.57
C TRP A 116 -17.64 15.57 -0.38
N ILE A 117 -16.81 14.54 -0.51
CA ILE A 117 -16.43 13.62 0.58
C ILE A 117 -15.84 14.38 1.76
N ALA A 118 -14.91 15.32 1.50
CA ALA A 118 -14.29 16.12 2.56
C ALA A 118 -15.35 16.97 3.28
N TYR A 119 -16.17 17.70 2.54
CA TYR A 119 -17.16 18.62 3.10
C TYR A 119 -18.29 17.90 3.85
N THR A 120 -18.71 16.72 3.41
CA THR A 120 -19.75 15.93 4.09
C THR A 120 -19.20 15.03 5.20
N SER A 121 -17.88 14.95 5.36
CA SER A 121 -17.29 14.07 6.37
C SER A 121 -17.55 14.55 7.79
N VAL A 122 -17.61 15.88 8.00
CA VAL A 122 -17.83 16.50 9.31
C VAL A 122 -18.54 17.85 9.17
N ASP A 123 -19.47 18.14 10.08
CA ASP A 123 -20.35 19.33 10.01
C ASP A 123 -19.61 20.67 10.08
N ASN A 124 -18.53 20.76 10.86
CA ASN A 124 -17.80 22.01 11.10
C ASN A 124 -16.69 22.29 10.08
N LEU A 125 -16.50 21.44 9.07
CA LEU A 125 -15.45 21.64 8.08
C LEU A 125 -15.86 22.71 7.05
N SER A 126 -15.14 23.82 7.03
CA SER A 126 -15.40 24.88 6.05
C SER A 126 -15.16 24.39 4.62
N LEU A 127 -15.99 24.86 3.68
CA LEU A 127 -15.83 24.53 2.25
C LEU A 127 -14.43 24.87 1.72
N GLY A 128 -13.81 25.94 2.22
CA GLY A 128 -12.44 26.32 1.86
C GLY A 128 -11.41 25.27 2.27
N ARG A 129 -11.55 24.68 3.46
CA ARG A 129 -10.66 23.59 3.92
C ARG A 129 -10.94 22.30 3.17
N ALA A 130 -12.20 21.94 2.96
CA ALA A 130 -12.57 20.79 2.14
C ALA A 130 -11.99 20.90 0.72
N ALA A 131 -12.06 22.09 0.10
CA ALA A 131 -11.46 22.36 -1.19
C ALA A 131 -9.92 22.27 -1.18
N ALA A 132 -9.26 22.79 -0.15
CA ALA A 132 -7.81 22.70 0.00
C ALA A 132 -7.35 21.23 0.19
N MET A 133 -8.06 20.47 1.03
CA MET A 133 -7.83 19.04 1.22
C MET A 133 -8.02 18.27 -0.07
N ALA A 134 -9.07 18.54 -0.85
CA ALA A 134 -9.32 17.87 -2.11
C ALA A 134 -8.27 18.21 -3.17
N LEU A 135 -7.84 19.47 -3.25
CA LEU A 135 -6.80 19.92 -4.17
C LEU A 135 -5.47 19.23 -3.88
N LEU A 136 -5.00 19.29 -2.63
CA LEU A 136 -3.74 18.68 -2.22
C LEU A 136 -3.81 17.16 -2.21
N GLY A 137 -4.95 16.58 -1.85
CA GLY A 137 -5.21 15.14 -1.95
C GLY A 137 -5.16 14.64 -3.39
N THR A 138 -5.80 15.36 -4.33
CA THR A 138 -5.76 15.02 -5.77
C THR A 138 -4.35 15.16 -6.33
N LEU A 139 -3.62 16.21 -5.95
CA LEU A 139 -2.21 16.36 -6.32
C LEU A 139 -1.36 15.21 -5.76
N TRP A 140 -1.62 14.80 -4.50
CA TRP A 140 -0.94 13.68 -3.89
C TRP A 140 -1.26 12.35 -4.58
N VAL A 141 -2.50 12.09 -5.00
CA VAL A 141 -2.86 10.90 -5.80
C VAL A 141 -1.99 10.81 -7.05
N TRP A 142 -1.75 11.93 -7.73
CA TRP A 142 -0.90 11.95 -8.92
C TRP A 142 0.56 11.59 -8.59
N ILE A 143 1.15 12.26 -7.59
CA ILE A 143 2.53 12.01 -7.16
C ILE A 143 2.70 10.57 -6.64
N ALA A 144 1.82 10.14 -5.75
CA ALA A 144 1.88 8.82 -5.14
C ALA A 144 1.53 7.70 -6.11
N GLY A 145 0.58 7.89 -7.02
CA GLY A 145 0.27 6.95 -8.11
C GLY A 145 1.50 6.67 -8.96
N VAL A 146 2.26 7.72 -9.24
CA VAL A 146 3.53 7.65 -9.95
C VAL A 146 4.60 6.89 -9.14
N ILE A 147 4.76 7.19 -7.84
CA ILE A 147 5.69 6.46 -6.96
C ILE A 147 5.35 4.97 -6.91
N VAL A 148 4.07 4.64 -6.72
CA VAL A 148 3.61 3.26 -6.64
C VAL A 148 3.76 2.56 -7.98
N ALA A 149 3.50 3.22 -9.11
CA ALA A 149 3.75 2.69 -10.44
C ALA A 149 5.23 2.32 -10.65
N GLU A 150 6.18 3.15 -10.22
CA GLU A 150 7.60 2.79 -10.26
C GLU A 150 7.91 1.59 -9.37
N CYS A 151 7.44 1.58 -8.13
CA CYS A 151 7.69 0.49 -7.19
C CYS A 151 7.15 -0.84 -7.72
N VAL A 152 5.88 -0.85 -8.14
CA VAL A 152 5.21 -2.02 -8.68
C VAL A 152 5.86 -2.47 -9.99
N GLY A 153 6.16 -1.52 -10.88
CA GLY A 153 6.78 -1.80 -12.17
C GLY A 153 8.18 -2.43 -12.05
N ARG A 154 8.95 -2.09 -11.00
CA ARG A 154 10.30 -2.62 -10.77
C ARG A 154 10.34 -3.87 -9.90
N THR A 155 9.46 -3.96 -8.90
CA THR A 155 9.58 -4.95 -7.82
C THR A 155 8.34 -5.78 -7.59
N ASN A 156 7.23 -5.49 -8.27
CA ASN A 156 5.93 -6.11 -8.03
C ASN A 156 5.43 -5.92 -6.57
N TRP A 157 5.88 -4.84 -5.93
CA TRP A 157 5.49 -4.42 -4.57
C TRP A 157 5.00 -2.97 -4.57
N SER A 158 3.90 -2.70 -3.85
CA SER A 158 3.30 -1.38 -3.72
C SER A 158 3.43 -0.86 -2.28
N PRO A 159 4.08 0.29 -2.03
CA PRO A 159 4.19 0.88 -0.69
C PRO A 159 2.94 1.68 -0.29
N LEU A 160 1.75 1.10 -0.48
CA LEU A 160 0.47 1.82 -0.32
C LEU A 160 0.29 2.42 1.07
N SER A 161 0.65 1.67 2.14
CA SER A 161 0.49 2.18 3.50
C SER A 161 1.40 3.38 3.78
N GLY A 162 2.62 3.40 3.24
CA GLY A 162 3.52 4.55 3.38
C GLY A 162 3.00 5.80 2.66
N MET A 163 2.47 5.63 1.45
CA MET A 163 1.89 6.73 0.67
C MET A 163 0.60 7.27 1.31
N THR A 164 -0.17 6.40 1.94
CA THR A 164 -1.39 6.76 2.68
C THR A 164 -1.07 7.55 3.95
N LEU A 165 0.00 7.17 4.67
CA LEU A 165 0.44 7.91 5.86
C LEU A 165 0.84 9.35 5.53
N ILE A 166 1.57 9.57 4.42
CA ILE A 166 1.87 10.94 3.97
C ILE A 166 0.59 11.67 3.56
N ALA A 167 -0.33 11.00 2.84
CA ALA A 167 -1.60 11.61 2.44
C ALA A 167 -2.36 12.13 3.67
N VAL A 168 -2.56 11.25 4.65
CA VAL A 168 -3.19 11.57 5.93
C VAL A 168 -2.45 12.69 6.65
N THR A 169 -1.12 12.68 6.66
CA THR A 169 -0.32 13.75 7.28
C THR A 169 -0.60 15.10 6.65
N ILE A 170 -0.58 15.18 5.32
CA ILE A 170 -0.88 16.42 4.59
C ILE A 170 -2.31 16.89 4.92
N LEU A 171 -3.27 15.98 4.96
CA LEU A 171 -4.67 16.31 5.21
C LEU A 171 -4.92 16.78 6.66
N ILE A 172 -4.30 16.13 7.65
CA ILE A 172 -4.37 16.55 9.04
C ILE A 172 -3.81 17.96 9.19
N LEU A 173 -2.68 18.29 8.54
CA LEU A 173 -2.09 19.63 8.62
C LEU A 173 -2.99 20.72 8.03
N ILE A 174 -3.89 20.37 7.10
CA ILE A 174 -4.87 21.32 6.52
C ILE A 174 -6.09 21.48 7.43
N ALA A 175 -6.54 20.38 8.04
CA ALA A 175 -7.74 20.35 8.88
C ALA A 175 -7.46 20.88 10.31
N LYS A 176 -6.27 20.61 10.86
CA LYS A 176 -5.84 21.04 12.20
C LYS A 176 -5.95 22.56 12.37
N GLY A 177 -6.40 22.99 13.56
CA GLY A 177 -6.64 24.40 13.87
C GLY A 177 -7.93 24.96 13.24
N GLY A 178 -8.73 24.09 12.64
CA GLY A 178 -9.94 24.47 11.94
C GLY A 178 -11.23 23.81 12.38
N VAL A 179 -11.09 22.60 12.89
CA VAL A 179 -12.11 21.75 13.48
C VAL A 179 -11.45 21.07 14.68
N ASP A 180 -12.24 20.46 15.55
CA ASP A 180 -11.71 19.78 16.72
C ASP A 180 -10.83 18.56 16.33
N ASN A 181 -10.02 18.08 17.26
CA ASN A 181 -9.11 16.96 16.98
C ASN A 181 -9.83 15.68 16.50
N PRO A 182 -10.95 15.23 17.09
CA PRO A 182 -11.68 14.07 16.58
C PRO A 182 -12.18 14.26 15.14
N GLU A 183 -12.69 15.46 14.84
CA GLU A 183 -13.18 15.84 13.51
C GLU A 183 -12.06 15.85 12.47
N THR A 184 -10.90 16.40 12.85
CA THR A 184 -9.66 16.41 12.06
C THR A 184 -9.25 14.98 11.67
N ILE A 185 -9.34 14.03 12.60
CA ILE A 185 -9.02 12.63 12.35
C ILE A 185 -10.02 12.04 11.35
N VAL A 186 -11.32 12.17 11.62
CA VAL A 186 -12.37 11.57 10.77
C VAL A 186 -12.27 12.04 9.33
N CYS A 187 -12.20 13.35 9.08
CA CYS A 187 -12.13 13.88 7.72
C CYS A 187 -10.85 13.43 7.00
N SER A 188 -9.71 13.45 7.70
CA SER A 188 -8.41 13.09 7.13
C SER A 188 -8.29 11.60 6.84
N MET A 189 -8.89 10.74 7.68
CA MET A 189 -8.92 9.29 7.48
C MET A 189 -9.80 8.90 6.30
N LEU A 190 -11.01 9.45 6.21
CA LEU A 190 -11.92 9.17 5.10
C LEU A 190 -11.29 9.57 3.75
N MET A 191 -10.67 10.75 3.71
CA MET A 191 -9.95 11.19 2.52
C MET A 191 -8.69 10.38 2.26
N GLY A 192 -7.93 10.01 3.29
CA GLY A 192 -6.77 9.12 3.18
C GLY A 192 -7.13 7.77 2.57
N ALA A 193 -8.26 7.18 2.97
CA ALA A 193 -8.80 5.95 2.38
C ALA A 193 -9.14 6.13 0.90
N ALA A 194 -9.84 7.22 0.53
CA ALA A 194 -10.16 7.53 -0.87
C ALA A 194 -8.89 7.67 -1.73
N ILE A 195 -7.86 8.37 -1.21
CA ILE A 195 -6.58 8.54 -1.89
C ILE A 195 -5.84 7.21 -2.04
N CYS A 196 -5.78 6.40 -0.98
CA CYS A 196 -5.17 5.07 -1.01
C CYS A 196 -5.79 4.19 -2.11
N LEU A 197 -7.12 4.13 -2.16
CA LEU A 197 -7.85 3.36 -3.18
C LEU A 197 -7.58 3.89 -4.59
N ALA A 198 -7.55 5.21 -4.79
CA ALA A 198 -7.24 5.80 -6.08
C ALA A 198 -5.82 5.47 -6.57
N ILE A 199 -4.81 5.55 -5.68
CA ILE A 199 -3.42 5.18 -5.97
C ILE A 199 -3.31 3.68 -6.29
N SER A 200 -3.98 2.83 -5.51
CA SER A 200 -4.01 1.39 -5.73
C SER A 200 -4.57 1.04 -7.10
N GLN A 201 -5.72 1.63 -7.48
CA GLN A 201 -6.32 1.42 -8.80
C GLN A 201 -5.43 1.91 -9.94
N ALA A 202 -4.74 3.03 -9.78
CA ALA A 202 -3.78 3.51 -10.78
C ALA A 202 -2.64 2.49 -11.02
N SER A 203 -2.13 1.88 -9.94
CA SER A 203 -1.06 0.88 -10.04
C SER A 203 -1.53 -0.45 -10.63
N ASP A 204 -2.76 -0.86 -10.34
CA ASP A 204 -3.38 -2.08 -10.85
C ASP A 204 -3.65 -1.94 -12.36
N MET A 205 -4.27 -0.83 -12.76
CA MET A 205 -4.50 -0.49 -14.17
C MET A 205 -3.20 -0.48 -15.00
N MET A 206 -2.09 -0.01 -14.42
CA MET A 206 -0.79 -0.03 -15.11
C MET A 206 -0.35 -1.47 -15.45
N LEU A 207 -0.54 -2.42 -14.52
CA LEU A 207 -0.21 -3.83 -14.74
C LEU A 207 -1.15 -4.46 -15.78
N ASP A 208 -2.44 -4.14 -15.72
CA ASP A 208 -3.47 -4.64 -16.64
C ASP A 208 -3.28 -4.13 -18.07
N LEU A 209 -2.89 -2.87 -18.23
CA LEU A 209 -2.56 -2.30 -19.54
C LEU A 209 -1.32 -2.97 -20.14
N LYS A 210 -0.32 -3.29 -19.32
CA LYS A 210 0.88 -4.00 -19.77
C LYS A 210 0.57 -5.43 -20.20
N SER A 211 -0.13 -6.19 -19.35
CA SER A 211 -0.52 -7.57 -19.68
C SER A 211 -1.46 -7.60 -20.89
N GLY A 212 -2.42 -6.67 -20.93
CA GLY A 212 -3.31 -6.42 -22.06
C GLY A 212 -2.60 -6.19 -23.37
N TYR A 213 -1.64 -5.28 -23.37
CA TYR A 213 -0.82 -5.00 -24.55
C TYR A 213 -0.09 -6.25 -25.05
N LEU A 214 0.47 -7.07 -24.16
CA LEU A 214 1.18 -8.30 -24.53
C LEU A 214 0.27 -9.37 -25.16
N VAL A 215 -1.01 -9.40 -24.81
CA VAL A 215 -2.00 -10.34 -25.37
C VAL A 215 -2.86 -9.74 -26.49
N GLY A 216 -2.59 -8.49 -26.90
CA GLY A 216 -3.34 -7.80 -27.96
C GLY A 216 -4.73 -7.31 -27.55
N ALA A 217 -4.97 -7.05 -26.26
CA ALA A 217 -6.23 -6.48 -25.77
C ALA A 217 -6.34 -4.98 -26.08
N ILE A 218 -7.58 -4.47 -26.17
CA ILE A 218 -7.89 -3.05 -26.43
C ILE A 218 -7.98 -2.30 -25.08
N PRO A 219 -7.11 -1.31 -24.80
CA PRO A 219 -7.07 -0.56 -23.54
C PRO A 219 -8.41 0.02 -23.08
N ARG A 220 -9.17 0.63 -24.01
CA ARG A 220 -10.52 1.16 -23.72
C ARG A 220 -11.45 0.13 -23.09
N ARG A 221 -11.41 -1.11 -23.58
CA ARG A 221 -12.28 -2.18 -23.08
C ARG A 221 -11.84 -2.65 -21.70
N GLN A 222 -10.54 -2.69 -21.44
CA GLN A 222 -9.99 -3.05 -20.13
C GLN A 222 -10.41 -2.02 -19.08
N GLN A 223 -10.22 -0.73 -19.38
CA GLN A 223 -10.58 0.34 -18.45
C GLN A 223 -12.09 0.36 -18.14
N LEU A 224 -12.94 0.14 -19.15
CA LEU A 224 -14.40 0.06 -18.94
C LEU A 224 -14.79 -1.16 -18.10
N ALA A 225 -14.18 -2.32 -18.35
CA ALA A 225 -14.43 -3.54 -17.59
C ALA A 225 -14.00 -3.39 -16.13
N GLN A 226 -12.82 -2.81 -15.88
CA GLN A 226 -12.33 -2.55 -14.52
C GLN A 226 -13.22 -1.54 -13.79
N PHE A 227 -13.62 -0.46 -14.46
CA PHE A 227 -14.54 0.52 -13.87
C PHE A 227 -15.92 -0.09 -13.53
N ALA A 228 -16.42 -1.01 -14.35
CA ALA A 228 -17.67 -1.73 -14.07
C ALA A 228 -17.49 -2.74 -12.92
N GLY A 229 -16.37 -3.46 -12.88
CA GLY A 229 -16.11 -4.53 -11.92
C GLY A 229 -15.68 -4.05 -10.53
N VAL A 230 -15.05 -2.88 -10.42
CA VAL A 230 -14.47 -2.39 -9.15
C VAL A 230 -15.49 -2.28 -8.02
N TRP A 231 -16.76 -2.02 -8.33
CA TRP A 231 -17.83 -1.85 -7.36
C TRP A 231 -18.18 -3.11 -6.56
N LEU A 232 -17.92 -4.29 -7.12
CA LEU A 232 -18.19 -5.56 -6.44
C LEU A 232 -17.32 -5.71 -5.19
N GLY A 233 -16.05 -5.27 -5.26
CA GLY A 233 -15.09 -5.39 -4.17
C GLY A 233 -15.57 -4.69 -2.88
N PRO A 234 -15.83 -3.38 -2.89
CA PRO A 234 -16.33 -2.65 -1.73
C PRO A 234 -17.63 -3.24 -1.16
N VAL A 235 -18.58 -3.66 -2.01
CA VAL A 235 -19.84 -4.26 -1.54
C VAL A 235 -19.58 -5.54 -0.73
N ILE A 236 -18.75 -6.44 -1.25
CA ILE A 236 -18.43 -7.69 -0.57
C ILE A 236 -17.61 -7.43 0.70
N VAL A 237 -16.57 -6.60 0.62
CA VAL A 237 -15.65 -6.34 1.74
C VAL A 237 -16.35 -5.58 2.87
N ILE A 238 -17.13 -4.55 2.56
CA ILE A 238 -17.89 -3.81 3.58
C ILE A 238 -18.92 -4.73 4.24
N GLY A 239 -19.63 -5.55 3.45
CA GLY A 239 -20.58 -6.53 4.01
C GLY A 239 -19.90 -7.51 4.97
N LEU A 240 -18.75 -8.06 4.57
CA LEU A 240 -17.96 -8.94 5.44
C LEU A 240 -17.48 -8.21 6.70
N MET A 241 -17.00 -6.98 6.57
CA MET A 241 -16.53 -6.17 7.71
C MET A 241 -17.63 -5.91 8.73
N VAL A 242 -18.87 -5.64 8.28
CA VAL A 242 -20.03 -5.47 9.18
C VAL A 242 -20.30 -6.78 9.94
N VAL A 243 -20.36 -7.91 9.24
CA VAL A 243 -20.60 -9.22 9.86
C VAL A 243 -19.50 -9.56 10.89
N LEU A 244 -18.24 -9.35 10.54
CA LEU A 244 -17.11 -9.61 11.45
C LEU A 244 -17.13 -8.68 12.67
N ASN A 245 -17.48 -7.40 12.47
CA ASN A 245 -17.58 -6.44 13.56
C ASN A 245 -18.70 -6.78 14.54
N GLU A 246 -19.86 -7.25 14.05
CA GLU A 246 -20.96 -7.69 14.91
C GLU A 246 -20.62 -8.95 15.73
N GLN A 247 -19.78 -9.84 15.21
CA GLN A 247 -19.44 -11.10 15.88
C GLN A 247 -18.24 -10.99 16.83
N TYR A 248 -17.20 -10.24 16.45
CA TYR A 248 -15.93 -10.22 17.17
C TYR A 248 -15.51 -8.83 17.64
N GLU A 249 -16.16 -7.75 17.19
CA GLU A 249 -15.76 -6.36 17.42
C GLU A 249 -14.35 -6.03 16.87
N ILE A 250 -14.26 -5.14 15.88
CA ILE A 250 -12.98 -4.73 15.29
C ILE A 250 -12.13 -4.03 16.36
N GLY A 251 -10.91 -4.53 16.54
CA GLY A 251 -9.97 -4.03 17.55
C GLY A 251 -9.95 -4.84 18.84
N SER A 252 -10.81 -5.85 18.99
CA SER A 252 -10.76 -6.79 20.11
C SER A 252 -9.58 -7.78 19.99
N ASP A 253 -9.32 -8.55 21.06
CA ASP A 253 -8.33 -9.64 21.03
C ASP A 253 -8.65 -10.71 19.98
N LYS A 254 -9.95 -10.90 19.69
CA LYS A 254 -10.44 -11.87 18.69
C LYS A 254 -10.38 -11.32 17.28
N LEU A 255 -10.42 -10.00 17.09
CA LEU A 255 -10.30 -9.35 15.78
C LEU A 255 -9.36 -8.13 15.84
N PRO A 256 -8.06 -8.34 16.10
CA PRO A 256 -7.12 -7.24 16.27
C PRO A 256 -6.95 -6.47 14.96
N ALA A 257 -6.85 -5.14 15.07
CA ALA A 257 -6.70 -4.22 13.94
C ALA A 257 -5.35 -3.48 13.97
N PRO A 258 -4.22 -4.19 13.86
CA PRO A 258 -2.89 -3.60 14.06
C PRO A 258 -2.56 -2.49 13.06
N GLN A 259 -3.08 -2.55 11.84
CA GLN A 259 -2.89 -1.49 10.84
C GLN A 259 -3.67 -0.22 11.20
N ALA A 260 -4.85 -0.36 11.80
CA ALA A 260 -5.62 0.78 12.31
C ALA A 260 -4.89 1.42 13.51
N GLN A 261 -4.33 0.60 14.40
CA GLN A 261 -3.52 1.09 15.53
C GLN A 261 -2.29 1.86 15.06
N ALA A 262 -1.52 1.31 14.12
CA ALA A 262 -0.34 2.00 13.58
C ALA A 262 -0.70 3.34 12.90
N LEU A 263 -1.88 3.42 12.27
CA LEU A 263 -2.38 4.66 11.67
C LEU A 263 -2.83 5.66 12.76
N ALA A 264 -3.43 5.17 13.84
CA ALA A 264 -3.81 5.99 15.00
C ALA A 264 -2.56 6.60 15.68
N ASP A 265 -1.51 5.81 15.90
CA ASP A 265 -0.27 6.28 16.54
C ASP A 265 0.39 7.40 15.73
N VAL A 266 0.46 7.24 14.39
CA VAL A 266 1.01 8.28 13.51
C VAL A 266 0.12 9.53 13.53
N THR A 267 -1.19 9.35 13.53
CA THR A 267 -2.16 10.44 13.56
C THR A 267 -2.05 11.26 14.84
N GLN A 268 -1.97 10.60 15.99
CA GLN A 268 -1.74 11.24 17.29
C GLN A 268 -0.41 12.00 17.28
N GLY A 269 0.66 11.37 16.80
CA GLY A 269 1.97 12.03 16.67
C GLY A 269 1.93 13.29 15.80
N ILE A 270 1.09 13.35 14.76
CA ILE A 270 0.92 14.55 13.92
C ILE A 270 0.13 15.64 14.65
N LEU A 271 -0.92 15.26 15.38
CA LEU A 271 -1.71 16.20 16.18
C LEU A 271 -0.86 16.84 17.29
N ASP A 272 0.09 16.09 17.85
CA ASP A 272 1.04 16.56 18.88
C ASP A 272 2.28 17.28 18.30
N ASP A 273 2.26 17.61 17.01
CA ASP A 273 3.38 18.27 16.29
C ASP A 273 4.70 17.47 16.30
N ASN A 274 4.64 16.18 16.61
CA ASN A 274 5.77 15.24 16.63
C ASN A 274 5.90 14.48 15.30
N VAL A 275 5.80 15.21 14.18
CA VAL A 275 5.98 14.62 12.85
C VAL A 275 7.46 14.32 12.64
N PRO A 276 7.87 13.11 12.23
CA PRO A 276 9.27 12.79 11.95
C PRO A 276 9.73 13.37 10.59
N ALA A 277 9.49 14.67 10.37
CA ALA A 277 9.72 15.38 9.12
C ALA A 277 11.18 15.28 8.68
N TYR A 278 12.13 15.36 9.62
CA TYR A 278 13.57 15.19 9.33
C TYR A 278 13.88 13.83 8.68
N ARG A 279 13.21 12.76 9.12
CA ARG A 279 13.44 11.41 8.57
C ARG A 279 12.89 11.31 7.14
N TYR A 280 11.70 11.84 6.89
CA TYR A 280 11.12 11.87 5.55
C TYR A 280 11.95 12.72 4.57
N THR A 281 12.38 13.92 4.98
CA THR A 281 13.13 14.83 4.10
C THR A 281 14.57 14.35 3.85
N ALA A 282 15.25 13.84 4.87
CA ALA A 282 16.57 13.22 4.71
C ALA A 282 16.49 12.00 3.78
N GLY A 283 15.45 11.17 3.95
CA GLY A 283 15.16 10.05 3.07
C GLY A 283 14.94 10.50 1.63
N ALA A 284 14.11 11.52 1.41
CA ALA A 284 13.85 12.06 0.09
C ALA A 284 15.12 12.59 -0.60
N GLY A 285 15.98 13.27 0.14
CA GLY A 285 17.30 13.68 -0.37
C GLY A 285 18.15 12.49 -0.80
N LEU A 286 18.27 11.47 0.05
CA LEU A 286 19.04 10.26 -0.25
C LEU A 286 18.47 9.49 -1.45
N GLY A 287 17.15 9.32 -1.50
CA GLY A 287 16.46 8.66 -2.62
C GLY A 287 16.68 9.37 -3.94
N LEU A 288 16.62 10.71 -3.93
CA LEU A 288 16.89 11.54 -5.11
C LEU A 288 18.34 11.40 -5.58
N LEU A 289 19.32 11.43 -4.66
CA LEU A 289 20.73 11.21 -4.99
C LEU A 289 20.93 9.84 -5.65
N LEU A 290 20.29 8.80 -5.13
CA LEU A 290 20.33 7.46 -5.71
C LEU A 290 19.67 7.39 -7.08
N ALA A 291 18.58 8.13 -7.33
CA ALA A 291 17.95 8.19 -8.65
C ALA A 291 18.83 8.88 -9.70
N VAL A 292 19.58 9.92 -9.31
CA VAL A 292 20.48 10.67 -10.20
C VAL A 292 21.82 9.95 -10.42
N SER A 293 22.11 8.88 -9.67
CA SER A 293 23.34 8.08 -9.81
C SER A 293 23.51 7.40 -11.19
N GLY A 294 22.47 7.39 -12.03
CA GLY A 294 22.48 6.73 -13.34
C GLY A 294 22.14 5.24 -13.28
N LEU A 295 22.05 4.66 -12.08
CA LEU A 295 21.59 3.28 -11.86
C LEU A 295 20.07 3.27 -11.76
N GLY A 296 19.40 3.12 -12.90
CA GLY A 296 17.94 3.23 -13.01
C GLY A 296 17.20 2.36 -11.99
N GLY A 297 16.43 2.99 -11.09
CA GLY A 297 15.58 2.34 -10.08
C GLY A 297 16.30 1.79 -8.85
N ILE A 298 17.61 1.99 -8.70
CA ILE A 298 18.33 1.54 -7.49
C ILE A 298 17.80 2.21 -6.22
N GLY A 299 17.43 3.50 -6.32
CA GLY A 299 16.87 4.26 -5.21
C GLY A 299 15.58 3.63 -4.69
N VAL A 300 14.70 3.19 -5.59
CA VAL A 300 13.44 2.51 -5.24
C VAL A 300 13.70 1.16 -4.57
N LEU A 301 14.66 0.37 -5.08
CA LEU A 301 15.03 -0.92 -4.50
C LEU A 301 15.57 -0.79 -3.08
N ILE A 302 16.50 0.15 -2.85
CA ILE A 302 17.07 0.39 -1.52
C ILE A 302 15.98 0.94 -0.59
N ALA A 303 15.16 1.89 -1.04
CA ALA A 303 14.09 2.49 -0.25
C ALA A 303 13.06 1.45 0.22
N LEU A 304 12.69 0.49 -0.64
CA LEU A 304 11.82 -0.63 -0.26
C LEU A 304 12.47 -1.51 0.83
N GLY A 305 13.78 -1.71 0.79
CA GLY A 305 14.51 -2.41 1.84
C GLY A 305 14.39 -1.73 3.22
N PHE A 306 14.47 -0.40 3.26
CA PHE A 306 14.25 0.37 4.51
C PHE A 306 12.78 0.37 4.97
N TYR A 307 11.86 0.26 4.02
CA TYR A 307 10.42 0.31 4.27
C TYR A 307 9.84 -1.03 4.76
N MET A 308 10.30 -2.16 4.20
CA MET A 308 9.71 -3.48 4.44
C MET A 308 10.15 -4.10 5.77
N PRO A 309 9.32 -4.99 6.36
CA PRO A 309 9.77 -5.85 7.44
C PRO A 309 10.91 -6.76 6.97
N PHE A 310 11.86 -7.05 7.85
CA PHE A 310 13.00 -7.92 7.52
C PHE A 310 12.54 -9.30 7.03
N ALA A 311 11.51 -9.90 7.66
CA ALA A 311 10.95 -11.18 7.23
C ALA A 311 10.46 -11.17 5.77
N ILE A 312 9.80 -10.08 5.35
CA ILE A 312 9.33 -9.92 3.95
C ILE A 312 10.51 -9.77 3.00
N ALA A 313 11.49 -8.94 3.36
CA ALA A 313 12.70 -8.76 2.55
C ALA A 313 13.51 -10.07 2.41
N LEU A 314 13.63 -10.84 3.50
CA LEU A 314 14.35 -12.11 3.55
C LEU A 314 13.64 -13.18 2.72
N THR A 315 12.34 -13.38 2.91
CA THR A 315 11.55 -14.35 2.13
C THR A 315 11.57 -14.03 0.64
N TYR A 316 11.46 -12.75 0.28
CA TYR A 316 11.61 -12.31 -1.11
C TYR A 316 13.01 -12.62 -1.65
N THR A 317 14.07 -12.38 -0.86
CA THR A 317 15.45 -12.70 -1.24
C THR A 317 15.64 -14.19 -1.47
N ILE A 318 15.16 -15.04 -0.56
CA ILE A 318 15.22 -16.50 -0.70
C ILE A 318 14.50 -16.95 -1.98
N GLY A 319 13.29 -16.42 -2.24
CA GLY A 319 12.54 -16.71 -3.46
C GLY A 319 13.30 -16.35 -4.74
N ASN A 320 13.98 -15.19 -4.77
CA ASN A 320 14.82 -14.78 -5.90
C ASN A 320 16.06 -15.67 -6.05
N CYS A 321 16.73 -16.04 -4.95
CA CYS A 321 17.85 -16.98 -4.99
C CYS A 321 17.44 -18.35 -5.53
N LEU A 322 16.29 -18.87 -5.09
CA LEU A 322 15.71 -20.12 -5.61
C LEU A 322 15.38 -20.01 -7.09
N ARG A 323 14.85 -18.86 -7.53
CA ARG A 323 14.58 -18.59 -8.94
C ARG A 323 15.86 -18.61 -9.78
N ILE A 324 16.90 -17.91 -9.35
CA ILE A 324 18.19 -17.87 -10.04
C ILE A 324 18.82 -19.27 -10.09
N ALA A 325 18.72 -20.04 -9.01
CA ALA A 325 19.19 -21.42 -8.98
C ALA A 325 18.39 -22.32 -9.94
N ALA A 326 17.06 -22.18 -9.99
CA ALA A 326 16.20 -22.92 -10.90
C ALA A 326 16.52 -22.60 -12.37
N ASP A 327 16.72 -21.33 -12.71
CA ASP A 327 17.11 -20.88 -14.06
C ASP A 327 18.44 -21.51 -14.48
N LYS A 328 19.43 -21.56 -13.57
CA LYS A 328 20.73 -22.19 -13.83
C LYS A 328 20.67 -23.72 -13.93
N LEU A 329 19.84 -24.38 -13.13
CA LEU A 329 19.81 -25.84 -13.01
C LEU A 329 18.87 -26.52 -14.01
N LYS A 330 17.71 -25.90 -14.30
CA LYS A 330 16.63 -26.49 -15.12
C LYS A 330 16.33 -25.69 -16.38
N GLY A 331 16.94 -24.53 -16.54
CA GLY A 331 16.78 -23.65 -17.70
C GLY A 331 15.53 -22.76 -17.61
N ASP A 332 15.62 -21.61 -18.26
CA ASP A 332 14.61 -20.55 -18.19
C ASP A 332 13.21 -21.02 -18.58
N LYS A 333 13.10 -21.91 -19.59
CA LYS A 333 11.82 -22.42 -20.05
C LYS A 333 11.06 -23.16 -18.95
N TRP A 334 11.75 -24.06 -18.23
CA TRP A 334 11.12 -24.80 -17.13
C TRP A 334 10.70 -23.87 -16.00
N SER A 335 11.55 -22.90 -15.64
CA SER A 335 11.23 -21.97 -14.56
C SER A 335 10.02 -21.09 -14.89
N HIS A 336 9.86 -20.66 -16.14
CA HIS A 336 8.70 -19.85 -16.56
C HIS A 336 7.41 -20.66 -16.71
N GLU A 337 7.47 -21.84 -17.34
CA GLU A 337 6.28 -22.64 -17.67
C GLU A 337 5.82 -23.54 -16.52
N VAL A 338 6.72 -23.88 -15.58
CA VAL A 338 6.45 -24.84 -14.49
C VAL A 338 6.75 -24.24 -13.12
N GLY A 339 7.94 -23.64 -12.94
CA GLY A 339 8.36 -23.10 -11.65
C GLY A 339 7.44 -21.98 -11.13
N ILE A 340 7.19 -20.95 -11.95
CA ILE A 340 6.30 -19.83 -11.59
C ILE A 340 4.86 -20.31 -11.32
N PRO A 341 4.22 -21.13 -12.18
CA PRO A 341 2.88 -21.64 -11.90
C PRO A 341 2.77 -22.47 -10.62
N ILE A 342 3.77 -23.30 -10.28
CA ILE A 342 3.78 -24.05 -9.02
C ILE A 342 3.83 -23.09 -7.82
N ALA A 343 4.74 -22.11 -7.85
CA ALA A 343 4.84 -21.11 -6.78
C ALA A 343 3.54 -20.31 -6.62
N ALA A 344 2.95 -19.86 -7.74
CA ALA A 344 1.66 -19.18 -7.74
C ALA A 344 0.54 -20.07 -7.20
N GLY A 345 0.53 -21.36 -7.55
CA GLY A 345 -0.43 -22.34 -7.04
C GLY A 345 -0.32 -22.55 -5.54
N MET A 346 0.89 -22.61 -4.98
CA MET A 346 1.09 -22.71 -3.52
C MET A 346 0.59 -21.47 -2.79
N ILE A 347 0.86 -20.28 -3.36
CA ILE A 347 0.38 -19.00 -2.83
C ILE A 347 -1.16 -18.95 -2.81
N VAL A 348 -1.80 -19.29 -3.92
CA VAL A 348 -3.27 -19.29 -4.03
C VAL A 348 -3.88 -20.40 -3.16
N GLY A 349 -3.23 -21.56 -3.10
CA GLY A 349 -3.67 -22.71 -2.31
C GLY A 349 -3.73 -22.39 -0.81
N GLU A 350 -2.68 -21.77 -0.27
CA GLU A 350 -2.65 -21.33 1.13
C GLU A 350 -3.78 -20.34 1.43
N ALA A 351 -3.96 -19.32 0.59
CA ALA A 351 -5.05 -18.36 0.75
C ALA A 351 -6.46 -18.99 0.68
N LEU A 352 -6.69 -19.93 -0.25
CA LEU A 352 -7.97 -20.63 -0.38
C LEU A 352 -8.26 -21.54 0.82
N VAL A 353 -7.25 -22.26 1.31
CA VAL A 353 -7.37 -23.08 2.52
C VAL A 353 -7.66 -22.21 3.74
N GLY A 354 -6.99 -21.06 3.87
CA GLY A 354 -7.24 -20.09 4.94
C GLY A 354 -8.67 -19.55 4.94
N VAL A 355 -9.19 -19.16 3.77
CA VAL A 355 -10.59 -18.75 3.61
C VAL A 355 -11.56 -19.89 3.92
N GLY A 356 -11.28 -21.10 3.43
CA GLY A 356 -12.09 -22.30 3.70
C GLY A 356 -12.16 -22.62 5.20
N ASN A 357 -11.03 -22.53 5.90
CA ASN A 357 -10.94 -22.70 7.35
C ASN A 357 -11.74 -21.61 8.09
N ALA A 358 -11.66 -20.36 7.66
CA ALA A 358 -12.47 -19.28 8.23
C ALA A 358 -13.98 -19.55 8.06
N PHE A 359 -14.42 -19.94 6.87
CA PHE A 359 -15.82 -20.32 6.62
C PHE A 359 -16.26 -21.51 7.47
N TRP A 360 -15.41 -22.53 7.62
CA TRP A 360 -15.69 -23.68 8.46
C TRP A 360 -15.90 -23.26 9.93
N ASN A 361 -15.02 -22.41 10.46
CA ASN A 361 -15.12 -21.95 11.84
C ASN A 361 -16.40 -21.10 12.07
N VAL A 362 -16.77 -20.24 11.12
CA VAL A 362 -18.01 -19.45 11.23
C VAL A 362 -19.27 -20.32 11.16
N LEU A 363 -19.28 -21.39 10.37
CA LEU A 363 -20.47 -22.23 10.18
C LEU A 363 -20.60 -23.37 11.20
N PHE A 364 -19.48 -23.89 11.71
CA PHE A 364 -19.46 -25.15 12.46
C PHE A 364 -18.74 -25.09 13.81
N ALA A 365 -17.99 -24.03 14.14
CA ALA A 365 -17.38 -23.90 15.47
C ALA A 365 -18.35 -23.25 16.46
N ALA A 366 -18.46 -23.82 17.67
CA ALA A 366 -19.25 -23.24 18.76
C ALA A 366 -18.63 -21.88 19.20
N PRO A 367 -19.46 -20.89 19.60
CA PRO A 367 -19.03 -19.51 19.79
C PRO A 367 -17.96 -19.26 20.87
N GLU A 368 -17.66 -20.24 21.72
CA GLU A 368 -16.69 -20.11 22.82
C GLU A 368 -15.26 -20.55 22.48
N THR A 369 -15.03 -21.31 21.41
CA THR A 369 -13.70 -21.90 21.11
C THR A 369 -13.06 -21.47 19.79
N ALA A 370 -13.73 -20.62 19.00
CA ALA A 370 -13.22 -20.19 17.71
C ALA A 370 -12.14 -19.11 17.87
N GLU A 371 -10.87 -19.53 17.91
CA GLU A 371 -9.78 -18.66 17.46
C GLU A 371 -10.11 -18.21 16.03
N THR A 372 -10.11 -16.90 15.79
CA THR A 372 -10.44 -16.40 14.46
C THR A 372 -9.33 -16.81 13.48
N ALA A 373 -9.67 -16.99 12.20
CA ALA A 373 -8.68 -17.26 11.16
C ALA A 373 -7.56 -16.20 11.10
N MET A 374 -7.82 -14.98 11.60
CA MET A 374 -6.82 -13.94 11.79
C MET A 374 -5.84 -14.23 12.93
N GLN A 375 -6.29 -14.78 14.06
CA GLN A 375 -5.41 -15.24 15.13
C GLN A 375 -4.53 -16.41 14.65
N GLN A 376 -5.11 -17.36 13.91
CA GLN A 376 -4.36 -18.50 13.36
C GLN A 376 -3.36 -18.07 12.27
N GLY A 377 -3.72 -17.12 11.40
CA GLY A 377 -2.80 -16.53 10.43
C GLY A 377 -1.63 -15.79 11.10
N ALA A 378 -1.91 -15.06 12.18
CA ALA A 378 -0.87 -14.41 12.97
C ALA A 378 0.07 -15.42 13.64
N VAL A 379 -0.45 -16.52 14.21
CA VAL A 379 0.33 -17.59 14.86
C VAL A 379 1.17 -18.39 13.86
N VAL A 380 0.66 -18.67 12.65
CA VAL A 380 1.44 -19.37 11.60
C VAL A 380 2.62 -18.53 11.13
N VAL A 381 2.44 -17.22 10.95
CA VAL A 381 3.53 -16.28 10.62
C VAL A 381 4.53 -16.17 11.77
N GLN A 382 4.05 -16.15 13.02
CA GLN A 382 4.88 -16.11 14.22
C GLN A 382 5.73 -17.39 14.38
N THR A 383 5.16 -18.56 14.10
CA THR A 383 5.86 -19.86 14.16
C THR A 383 6.96 -19.96 13.11
N ILE A 384 6.73 -19.44 11.90
CA ILE A 384 7.76 -19.35 10.85
C ILE A 384 8.87 -18.35 11.24
N SER A 385 8.53 -17.28 11.96
CA SER A 385 9.49 -16.27 12.42
C SER A 385 10.26 -16.65 13.69
N MET A 386 9.79 -17.60 14.49
CA MET A 386 10.52 -18.12 15.67
C MET A 386 11.36 -19.36 15.35
N GLY A 387 11.13 -20.00 14.20
CA GLY A 387 11.92 -21.13 13.69
C GLY A 387 13.10 -20.75 12.78
N LEU A 388 13.32 -19.45 12.56
CA LEU A 388 14.45 -18.82 11.85
C LEU A 388 15.09 -17.79 12.78
#